data_AF-A0A6L7GDY1-F1
#
_entry.id   AF-A0A6L7GDY1-F1
#
_cell.length_a   1.000
_cell.length_b   1.000
_cell.length_c   1.000
_cell.angle_alpha   90.00
_cell.angle_beta   90.00
_cell.angle_gamma   90.00
#
_symmetry.space_group_name_H-M   'P 1'
#
loop_
_entity.id
_entity.type
_entity.pdbx_description
1 polymer ?
#
loop_
_entity_poly.entity_id
_entity_poly.type
_entity_poly.pdbx_seq_one_letter_code
_entity_poly.pdbx_strand_id
1 'polypeptide(L)' 'MKDDLARNRYLVISFTRVAGVAMVILGLLVNQQAIEWPMAVGYVLIAVGIVDVFVAPLVLARKWRSPPE' A
#
# COMPACT_ATOMS: atom_id res chain seq x y z
N MET A 1 -10.64 24.37 -6.80
CA MET A 1 -11.20 23.86 -5.52
C MET A 1 -11.83 22.47 -5.60
N LYS A 2 -12.66 22.09 -6.59
CA LYS A 2 -13.13 20.69 -6.74
C LYS A 2 -12.06 19.74 -7.30
N ASP A 3 -11.26 20.22 -8.26
CA ASP A 3 -10.15 19.43 -8.85
C ASP A 3 -9.07 19.06 -7.84
N ASP A 4 -8.83 19.93 -6.86
CA ASP A 4 -7.81 19.70 -5.82
C ASP A 4 -8.15 18.47 -4.98
N LEU A 5 -9.45 18.25 -4.70
CA LEU A 5 -9.93 17.12 -3.91
C LEU A 5 -9.82 15.79 -4.67
N ALA A 6 -10.16 15.79 -5.96
CA ALA A 6 -10.02 14.61 -6.81
C ALA A 6 -8.54 14.23 -7.00
N ARG A 7 -7.68 15.23 -7.22
CA ARG A 7 -6.22 15.04 -7.31
C ARG A 7 -5.65 14.49 -6.01
N ASN A 8 -6.06 15.03 -4.86
CA ASN A 8 -5.53 14.57 -3.57
C ASN A 8 -5.92 13.11 -3.28
N ARG A 9 -7.16 12.71 -3.61
CA ARG A 9 -7.62 11.32 -3.49
C ARG A 9 -6.81 10.37 -4.38
N TYR A 10 -6.60 10.76 -5.63
CA TYR A 10 -5.78 9.98 -6.56
C TYR A 10 -4.34 9.82 -6.06
N LEU A 11 -3.74 10.89 -5.54
CA LEU A 11 -2.39 10.87 -4.98
C LEU A 11 -2.30 9.92 -3.80
N VAL A 12 -3.23 9.98 -2.84
CA VAL A 12 -3.21 9.10 -1.67
C VAL A 12 -3.37 7.63 -2.08
N ILE A 13 -4.32 7.30 -2.96
CA ILE A 13 -4.50 5.92 -3.47
C ILE A 13 -3.22 5.42 -4.17
N SER A 14 -2.57 6.28 -4.94
CA SER A 14 -1.32 5.95 -5.61
C SER A 14 -0.16 5.75 -4.63
N PHE A 15 -0.06 6.61 -3.62
CA PHE A 15 0.93 6.48 -2.55
C PHE A 15 0.75 5.18 -1.75
N THR A 16 -0.47 4.77 -1.42
CA THR A 16 -0.70 3.48 -0.74
C THR A 16 -0.20 2.29 -1.55
N ARG A 17 -0.36 2.33 -2.88
CA ARG A 17 0.17 1.26 -3.76
C ARG A 17 1.69 1.26 -3.76
N VAL A 18 2.33 2.42 -3.89
CA VAL A 18 3.79 2.56 -3.85
C VAL A 18 4.34 2.09 -2.49
N ALA A 19 3.69 2.48 -1.39
CA ALA A 19 4.07 2.06 -0.04
C ALA A 19 3.97 0.54 0.12
N GLY A 20 2.89 -0.09 -0.34
CA GLY A 20 2.74 -1.54 -0.29
C GLY A 20 3.80 -2.28 -1.13
N VAL A 21 4.13 -1.78 -2.32
CA VAL A 21 5.23 -2.33 -3.13
C VAL A 21 6.57 -2.19 -2.40
N ALA A 22 6.82 -1.05 -1.76
CA ALA A 22 8.03 -0.85 -0.97
C ALA A 22 8.13 -1.85 0.19
N MET A 23 7.02 -2.15 0.88
CA MET A 23 7.00 -3.19 1.93
C MET A 23 7.32 -4.57 1.39
N VAL A 24 6.78 -4.94 0.22
CA VAL A 24 7.12 -6.22 -0.44
C VAL A 24 8.61 -6.30 -0.76
N ILE A 25 9.17 -5.24 -1.34
CA ILE A 25 10.60 -5.18 -1.66
C ILE A 25 11.44 -5.30 -0.37
N LEU A 26 11.09 -4.58 0.69
CA LEU A 26 11.78 -4.66 1.98
C LEU A 26 11.74 -6.09 2.54
N GLY A 27 10.58 -6.75 2.50
CA GLY A 27 10.47 -8.13 2.98
C GLY A 27 11.27 -9.12 2.13
N LEU A 28 11.36 -8.91 0.81
CA LEU A 28 12.23 -9.69 -0.07
C LEU A 28 13.73 -9.47 0.23
N LEU A 29 14.13 -8.25 0.61
CA LEU A 29 15.51 -7.94 1.01
C LEU A 29 15.87 -8.62 2.33
N VAL A 30 14.93 -8.62 3.30
CA VAL A 30 15.09 -9.38 4.56
C VAL A 30 15.26 -10.87 4.27
N ASN A 31 14.42 -11.44 3.38
CA ASN A 31 14.49 -12.86 3.05
C ASN A 31 15.76 -13.25 2.28
N GLN A 32 16.36 -12.32 1.54
CA GLN A 32 17.66 -12.49 0.88
C GLN A 32 18.86 -12.26 1.82
N GLN A 33 18.61 -12.01 3.11
CA GLN A 33 19.63 -11.66 4.10
C GLN A 33 20.44 -10.40 3.74
N ALA A 34 19.89 -9.53 2.87
CA ALA A 34 20.46 -8.20 2.62
C ALA A 34 20.23 -7.27 3.82
N ILE A 35 19.23 -7.59 4.64
CA ILE A 35 18.94 -6.96 5.93
C ILE A 35 18.94 -8.05 6.99
N GLU A 36 19.73 -7.89 8.05
CA GLU A 36 19.86 -8.85 9.16
C GLU A 36 18.66 -8.78 10.12
N TRP A 37 17.45 -9.00 9.59
CA TRP A 37 16.23 -9.10 10.38
C TRP A 37 15.74 -10.56 10.42
N PRO A 38 14.90 -10.93 11.40
CA PRO A 38 14.30 -12.25 11.44
C PRO A 38 13.48 -12.52 10.17
N MET A 39 13.62 -13.71 9.59
CA MET A 39 12.89 -14.11 8.38
C MET A 39 11.37 -13.95 8.53
N ALA A 40 10.85 -14.18 9.74
CA ALA A 40 9.44 -13.94 10.08
C ALA A 40 9.00 -12.50 9.77
N VAL A 41 9.84 -11.50 10.04
CA VAL A 41 9.55 -10.09 9.72
C VAL A 41 9.49 -9.89 8.21
N GLY A 42 10.39 -10.53 7.46
CA GLY A 42 10.37 -10.49 5.99
C GLY A 42 9.07 -11.02 5.39
N TYR A 43 8.61 -12.18 5.87
CA TYR A 43 7.33 -12.76 5.42
C TYR A 43 6.13 -11.89 5.80
N VAL A 44 6.12 -11.32 7.01
CA VAL A 44 5.06 -10.40 7.43
C VAL A 44 5.04 -9.14 6.55
N LEU A 45 6.20 -8.56 6.25
CA LEU A 45 6.30 -7.39 5.37
C LEU A 45 5.78 -7.69 3.96
N ILE A 46 6.11 -8.86 3.40
CA ILE A 46 5.59 -9.28 2.10
C ILE A 46 4.07 -9.44 2.15
N ALA A 47 3.55 -10.16 3.15
CA ALA A 47 2.12 -10.39 3.29
C ALA A 47 1.34 -9.08 3.46
N VAL A 48 1.80 -8.20 4.35
CA VAL A 48 1.19 -6.89 4.58
C VAL A 48 1.31 -6.01 3.34
N GLY A 49 2.47 -5.97 2.69
CA GLY A 49 2.68 -5.19 1.47
C GLY A 49 1.75 -5.63 0.34
N ILE A 50 1.56 -6.93 0.12
CA ILE A 50 0.58 -7.45 -0.85
C ILE A 50 -0.83 -7.00 -0.47
N VAL A 51 -1.23 -7.18 0.80
CA VAL A 51 -2.55 -6.75 1.27
C VAL A 51 -2.74 -5.25 1.06
N ASP A 52 -1.76 -4.41 1.35
CA ASP A 52 -1.85 -2.96 1.15
C ASP A 52 -1.93 -2.57 -0.33
N VAL A 53 -1.18 -3.23 -1.21
CA VAL A 53 -1.24 -2.95 -2.66
C VAL A 53 -2.64 -3.20 -3.23
N PHE A 54 -3.34 -4.23 -2.75
CA PHE A 54 -4.63 -4.63 -3.31
C PHE A 54 -5.83 -4.10 -2.50
N VAL A 55 -5.80 -4.22 -1.18
CA VAL A 55 -6.95 -3.95 -0.30
C VAL A 55 -7.03 -2.49 0.10
N ALA A 56 -5.93 -1.85 0.49
CA ALA A 56 -5.94 -0.45 0.92
C ALA A 56 -6.52 0.51 -0.15
N PRO A 57 -6.13 0.46 -1.44
CA PRO A 57 -6.71 1.35 -2.45
C PRO A 57 -8.18 1.03 -2.72
N LEU A 58 -8.61 -0.24 -2.62
CA LEU A 58 -10.03 -0.60 -2.75
C LEU A 58 -10.87 0.00 -1.61
N VAL A 59 -10.37 -0.07 -0.38
CA VAL A 59 -11.04 0.51 0.80
C VAL A 59 -11.09 2.04 0.69
N LEU A 60 -9.98 2.68 0.32
CA LEU A 60 -9.92 4.14 0.10
C LEU A 60 -10.85 4.59 -1.03
N ALA A 61 -10.85 3.86 -2.15
CA ALA A 61 -11.73 4.14 -3.28
C ALA A 61 -13.21 3.99 -2.89
N ARG A 62 -13.58 2.95 -2.13
CA ARG A 62 -14.94 2.78 -1.59
C ARG A 62 -15.33 3.89 -0.62
N LYS A 63 -14.42 4.27 0.28
CA LYS A 63 -14.65 5.33 1.27
C LYS A 63 -14.85 6.70 0.64
N TRP A 64 -14.23 6.95 -0.52
CA TRP A 64 -14.37 8.21 -1.27
C TRP A 64 -15.34 8.16 -2.43
N ARG A 65 -15.97 7.01 -2.66
CA ARG A 65 -17.14 6.92 -3.52
C ARG A 65 -18.28 7.60 -2.76
N SER A 66 -18.54 8.85 -3.12
CA SER A 66 -19.70 9.61 -2.65
C SER A 66 -20.98 8.77 -2.83
N PRO A 67 -22.01 8.93 -1.98
CA PRO A 67 -23.24 8.16 -2.07
C PRO A 67 -23.83 8.24 -3.49
N PRO A 68 -24.37 7.15 -4.03
CA PRO A 68 -25.23 7.25 -5.21
C PRO A 68 -26.45 8.11 -4.81
N GLU A 69 -26.71 9.17 -5.59
CA GLU A 69 -28.06 9.76 -5.65
C GLU A 69 -29.05 8.73 -6.22
#